data_AF-A0AAW5DUA5-F1
#
_entry.id   AF-A0AAW5DUA5-F1
#
_cell.length_a   1.000
_cell.length_b   1.000
_cell.length_c   1.000
_cell.angle_alpha   90.00
_cell.angle_beta   90.00
_cell.angle_gamma   90.00
#
_symmetry.space_group_name_H-M   'P 1'
#
loop_
_entity.id
_entity.type
_entity.pdbx_description
1 polymer ?
#
loop_
_entity_poly.entity_id
_entity_poly.type
_entity_poly.pdbx_seq_one_letter_code
_entity_poly.pdbx_strand_id
1 'polypeptide(L)'
;MNEKEKIIKLTCAEISSLWATYMNDCMVICVMTHFSETVEDSEVKQIVEETIQIAQKHKSTIKDIFINEGIAVPNGFEIDKDVVHNAPKLFSDIFYLNYVLQMSKFGVTSHTAGLTLAARKDIRQMYDDFIDDTSQLFQDVVDCLEGKGVFVRMPYMNYQKEVTYVDEKKFLTGWFGRRRALLGVEVTHLTMNAINNEIGRATCTGFSQVAKDKELRDYFLRGKHVCAHLLSSIQDVLEESDVPTAMSWDQSVTASTEAPFSDQLMLYIVGELSNLGIAAYGNGIATSMRRDIASMYLGFMSKTGAYGEDGLNLMIERNWMELPPQFDDRDKLAKSRG
;
A
#
# COMPACT_ATOMS: atom_id res chain seq x y z
N MET A 1 26.73 18.01 3.22
CA MET A 1 25.83 19.18 3.39
C MET A 1 26.63 20.46 3.27
N ASN A 2 26.36 21.28 2.27
CA ASN A 2 27.03 22.57 2.05
C ASN A 2 26.53 23.60 3.10
N GLU A 3 27.30 24.64 3.42
CA GLU A 3 26.91 25.61 4.48
C GLU A 3 25.54 26.28 4.24
N LYS A 4 25.12 26.45 2.98
CA LYS A 4 23.79 26.98 2.64
C LYS A 4 22.64 26.03 3.01
N GLU A 5 22.85 24.73 2.93
CA GLU A 5 21.83 23.71 3.28
C GLU A 5 21.64 23.65 4.79
N LYS A 6 22.70 23.88 5.59
CA LYS A 6 22.63 23.97 7.05
C LYS A 6 21.76 25.12 7.59
N ILE A 7 21.44 26.12 6.75
CA ILE A 7 20.62 27.28 7.15
C ILE A 7 19.13 27.04 6.91
N ILE A 8 18.77 26.16 5.96
CA ILE A 8 17.38 25.95 5.53
C ILE A 8 16.82 24.70 6.23
N LYS A 9 15.91 24.91 7.18
CA LYS A 9 15.21 23.81 7.87
C LYS A 9 14.32 23.02 6.92
N LEU A 10 14.12 21.74 7.23
CA LEU A 10 13.08 20.93 6.58
C LEU A 10 11.67 21.52 6.83
N THR A 11 10.84 21.44 5.81
CA THR A 11 9.41 21.78 5.86
C THR A 11 8.58 20.66 6.49
N CYS A 12 7.33 20.94 6.88
CA CYS A 12 6.44 19.90 7.41
C CYS A 12 6.19 18.77 6.40
N ALA A 13 6.13 19.09 5.10
CA ALA A 13 5.93 18.10 4.05
C ALA A 13 7.15 17.17 3.92
N GLU A 14 8.36 17.74 3.94
CA GLU A 14 9.60 16.96 3.90
C GLU A 14 9.73 16.07 5.15
N ILE A 15 9.51 16.61 6.36
CA ILE A 15 9.58 15.84 7.61
C ILE A 15 8.56 14.69 7.61
N SER A 16 7.32 14.97 7.22
CA SER A 16 6.25 13.96 7.20
C SER A 16 6.54 12.85 6.19
N SER A 17 6.99 13.23 4.98
CA SER A 17 7.33 12.27 3.93
C SER A 17 8.54 11.41 4.28
N LEU A 18 9.57 12.00 4.90
CA LEU A 18 10.74 11.27 5.41
C LEU A 18 10.33 10.29 6.52
N TRP A 19 9.49 10.73 7.47
CA TRP A 19 9.03 9.88 8.56
C TRP A 19 8.22 8.70 8.04
N ALA A 20 7.27 8.95 7.12
CA ALA A 20 6.45 7.89 6.53
C ALA A 20 7.30 6.90 5.72
N THR A 21 8.27 7.38 4.94
CA THR A 21 9.18 6.51 4.19
C THR A 21 10.03 5.66 5.14
N TYR A 22 10.59 6.25 6.20
CA TYR A 22 11.38 5.53 7.20
C TYR A 22 10.58 4.40 7.88
N MET A 23 9.35 4.67 8.30
CA MET A 23 8.48 3.67 8.92
C MET A 23 8.15 2.53 7.95
N ASN A 24 7.85 2.87 6.69
CA ASN A 24 7.59 1.89 5.64
C ASN A 24 8.81 1.03 5.34
N ASP A 25 10.01 1.60 5.20
CA ASP A 25 11.23 0.82 4.98
C ASP A 25 11.53 -0.14 6.13
N CYS A 26 11.27 0.27 7.38
CA CYS A 26 11.41 -0.62 8.52
C CYS A 26 10.46 -1.82 8.44
N MET A 27 9.19 -1.57 8.09
CA MET A 27 8.19 -2.63 7.87
C MET A 27 8.61 -3.55 6.73
N VAL A 28 9.02 -2.99 5.60
CA VAL A 28 9.45 -3.73 4.41
C VAL A 28 10.62 -4.65 4.72
N ILE A 29 11.63 -4.15 5.43
CA ILE A 29 12.79 -4.96 5.83
C ILE A 29 12.34 -6.17 6.65
N CYS A 30 11.41 -6.00 7.59
CA CYS A 30 10.91 -7.11 8.41
C CYS A 30 10.15 -8.15 7.57
N VAL A 31 9.21 -7.69 6.72
CA VAL A 31 8.42 -8.59 5.85
C VAL A 31 9.33 -9.35 4.88
N MET A 32 10.24 -8.65 4.20
CA MET A 32 11.15 -9.25 3.23
C MET A 32 12.18 -10.18 3.89
N THR A 33 12.58 -9.94 5.14
CA THR A 33 13.47 -10.85 5.89
C THR A 33 12.82 -12.22 6.02
N HIS A 34 11.56 -12.29 6.46
CA HIS A 34 10.85 -13.56 6.54
C HIS A 34 10.63 -14.20 5.15
N PHE A 35 10.33 -13.40 4.12
CA PHE A 35 10.18 -13.91 2.76
C PHE A 35 11.51 -14.51 2.26
N SER A 36 12.64 -13.88 2.52
CA SER A 36 13.99 -14.36 2.17
C SER A 36 14.33 -15.69 2.85
N GLU A 37 13.88 -15.89 4.09
CA GLU A 37 14.09 -17.14 4.84
C GLU A 37 13.28 -18.33 4.31
N THR A 38 12.19 -18.07 3.58
CA THR A 38 11.18 -19.09 3.25
C THR A 38 10.81 -19.17 1.77
N VAL A 39 11.36 -18.28 0.94
CA VAL A 39 11.27 -18.31 -0.52
C VAL A 39 11.94 -19.57 -1.08
N GLU A 40 11.29 -20.22 -2.02
CA GLU A 40 11.77 -21.48 -2.62
C GLU A 40 12.28 -21.23 -4.05
N ASP A 41 11.60 -20.35 -4.80
CA ASP A 41 11.98 -19.96 -6.15
C ASP A 41 13.17 -18.98 -6.15
N SER A 42 14.24 -19.34 -6.86
CA SER A 42 15.48 -18.57 -6.88
C SER A 42 15.36 -17.19 -7.54
N GLU A 43 14.49 -17.02 -8.52
CA GLU A 43 14.27 -15.71 -9.16
C GLU A 43 13.48 -14.79 -8.21
N VAL A 44 12.49 -15.35 -7.50
CA VAL A 44 11.75 -14.62 -6.46
C VAL A 44 12.68 -14.22 -5.33
N LYS A 45 13.61 -15.10 -4.94
CA LYS A 45 14.60 -14.81 -3.90
C LYS A 45 15.46 -13.60 -4.25
N GLN A 46 15.92 -13.50 -5.49
CA GLN A 46 16.72 -12.36 -5.95
C GLN A 46 15.96 -11.04 -5.79
N ILE A 47 14.69 -11.00 -6.20
CA ILE A 47 13.82 -9.82 -6.07
C ILE A 47 13.60 -9.44 -4.60
N VAL A 48 13.38 -10.44 -3.73
CA VAL A 48 13.19 -10.20 -2.29
C VAL A 48 14.48 -9.64 -1.66
N GLU A 49 15.64 -10.20 -1.99
CA GLU A 49 16.93 -9.72 -1.50
C GLU A 49 17.27 -8.31 -2.01
N GLU A 50 16.98 -8.00 -3.27
CA GLU A 50 17.11 -6.66 -3.83
C GLU A 50 16.19 -5.66 -3.11
N THR A 51 14.94 -6.04 -2.84
CA THR A 51 13.99 -5.21 -2.09
C THR A 51 14.52 -4.87 -0.69
N ILE A 52 15.16 -5.82 0.00
CA ILE A 52 15.81 -5.57 1.29
C ILE A 52 16.92 -4.53 1.16
N GLN A 53 17.78 -4.66 0.14
CA GLN A 53 18.90 -3.75 -0.08
C GLN A 53 18.43 -2.31 -0.35
N ILE A 54 17.40 -2.16 -1.18
CA ILE A 54 16.78 -0.86 -1.48
C ILE A 54 16.21 -0.24 -0.20
N ALA A 55 15.39 -0.96 0.55
CA ALA A 55 14.79 -0.45 1.78
C ALA A 55 15.85 -0.10 2.84
N GLN A 56 16.94 -0.87 2.95
CA GLN A 56 18.06 -0.56 3.84
C GLN A 56 18.80 0.73 3.42
N LYS A 57 19.06 0.91 2.12
CA LYS A 57 19.65 2.14 1.55
C LYS A 57 18.77 3.35 1.87
N HIS A 58 17.47 3.25 1.63
CA HIS A 58 16.51 4.34 1.87
C HIS A 58 16.44 4.69 3.36
N LYS A 59 16.22 3.68 4.22
CA LYS A 59 16.21 3.82 5.69
C LYS A 59 17.48 4.48 6.23
N SER A 60 18.66 4.05 5.78
CA SER A 60 19.94 4.62 6.23
C SER A 60 20.09 6.08 5.80
N THR A 61 19.72 6.40 4.56
CA THR A 61 19.80 7.78 4.03
C THR A 61 18.90 8.72 4.83
N ILE A 62 17.67 8.30 5.12
CA ILE A 62 16.72 9.11 5.92
C ILE A 62 17.20 9.25 7.37
N LYS A 63 17.74 8.19 7.96
CA LYS A 63 18.31 8.22 9.31
C LYS A 63 19.39 9.30 9.42
N ASP A 64 20.30 9.35 8.46
CA ASP A 64 21.37 10.34 8.44
C ASP A 64 20.83 11.76 8.31
N ILE A 65 19.77 11.98 7.52
CA ILE A 65 19.07 13.27 7.43
C ILE A 65 18.51 13.66 8.79
N PHE A 66 17.77 12.77 9.48
CA PHE A 66 17.23 13.08 10.80
C PHE A 66 18.31 13.43 11.83
N ILE A 67 19.41 12.66 11.87
CA ILE A 67 20.54 12.94 12.77
C ILE A 67 21.15 14.32 12.46
N ASN A 68 21.36 14.64 11.19
CA ASN A 68 21.96 15.91 10.76
C ASN A 68 21.07 17.12 11.06
N GLU A 69 19.75 16.94 11.01
CA GLU A 69 18.77 17.99 11.33
C GLU A 69 18.45 18.08 12.84
N GLY A 70 18.97 17.16 13.65
CA GLY A 70 18.65 17.06 15.08
C GLY A 70 17.20 16.62 15.34
N ILE A 71 16.61 15.90 14.39
CA ILE A 71 15.29 15.28 14.50
C ILE A 71 15.45 13.89 15.12
N ALA A 72 14.55 13.52 16.03
CA ALA A 72 14.53 12.17 16.59
C ALA A 72 14.28 11.14 15.48
N VAL A 73 15.13 10.11 15.42
CA VAL A 73 14.93 8.99 14.50
C VAL A 73 13.78 8.14 15.05
N PRO A 74 12.76 7.82 14.24
CA PRO A 74 11.67 6.93 14.66
C PRO A 74 12.20 5.57 15.09
N ASN A 75 11.49 4.90 15.99
CA ASN A 75 11.88 3.54 16.39
C ASN A 75 11.61 2.55 15.25
N GLY A 76 10.50 2.72 14.54
CA GLY A 76 10.10 1.82 13.47
C GLY A 76 9.91 0.38 13.93
N PHE A 77 10.23 -0.54 13.03
CA PHE A 77 10.21 -1.99 13.23
C PHE A 77 11.63 -2.56 13.11
N GLU A 78 11.91 -3.60 13.89
CA GLU A 78 13.23 -4.23 13.99
C GLU A 78 13.11 -5.75 13.80
N ILE A 79 14.03 -6.33 13.02
CA ILE A 79 14.03 -7.78 12.71
C ILE A 79 13.97 -8.61 14.00
N ASP A 80 14.85 -8.32 14.96
CA ASP A 80 14.97 -9.06 16.22
C ASP A 80 13.70 -9.03 17.10
N LYS A 81 12.80 -8.07 16.86
CA LYS A 81 11.55 -7.90 17.63
C LYS A 81 10.31 -8.33 16.86
N ASP A 82 10.31 -8.05 15.57
CA ASP A 82 9.11 -8.12 14.73
C ASP A 82 9.08 -9.30 13.78
N VAL A 83 10.20 -10.03 13.62
CA VAL A 83 10.30 -11.22 12.77
C VAL A 83 10.51 -12.47 13.64
N VAL A 84 9.71 -13.50 13.38
CA VAL A 84 9.86 -14.81 14.03
C VAL A 84 10.66 -15.72 13.11
N HIS A 85 11.97 -15.79 13.34
CA HIS A 85 12.88 -16.62 12.57
C HIS A 85 12.49 -18.11 12.61
N ASN A 86 12.66 -18.79 11.47
CA ASN A 86 12.28 -20.19 11.25
C ASN A 86 10.77 -20.49 11.31
N ALA A 87 9.91 -19.47 11.42
CA ALA A 87 8.48 -19.68 11.22
C ALA A 87 8.25 -20.26 9.81
N PRO A 88 7.36 -21.25 9.65
CA PRO A 88 6.97 -21.74 8.34
C PRO A 88 6.34 -20.63 7.51
N LYS A 89 6.62 -20.67 6.20
CA LYS A 89 6.09 -19.77 5.19
C LYS A 89 4.58 -19.58 5.30
N LEU A 90 4.11 -18.34 5.48
CA LEU A 90 2.68 -18.04 5.55
C LEU A 90 2.03 -17.77 4.18
N PHE A 91 2.79 -17.26 3.22
CA PHE A 91 2.30 -16.91 1.89
C PHE A 91 3.16 -17.54 0.77
N SER A 92 2.59 -17.77 -0.40
CA SER A 92 3.30 -18.36 -1.55
C SER A 92 4.37 -17.44 -2.14
N ASP A 93 5.27 -17.98 -2.97
CA ASP A 93 6.23 -17.18 -3.74
C ASP A 93 5.56 -16.23 -4.73
N ILE A 94 4.42 -16.62 -5.29
CA ILE A 94 3.64 -15.75 -6.17
C ILE A 94 3.02 -14.60 -5.38
N PHE A 95 2.59 -14.84 -4.14
CA PHE A 95 2.16 -13.75 -3.26
C PHE A 95 3.32 -12.79 -2.95
N TYR A 96 4.54 -13.29 -2.73
CA TYR A 96 5.72 -12.44 -2.52
C TYR A 96 5.95 -11.49 -3.69
N LEU A 97 5.95 -12.00 -4.93
CA LEU A 97 6.07 -11.15 -6.12
C LEU A 97 4.93 -10.13 -6.21
N ASN A 98 3.68 -10.52 -5.97
CA ASN A 98 2.56 -9.59 -6.00
C ASN A 98 2.65 -8.52 -4.90
N TYR A 99 3.15 -8.87 -3.72
CA TYR A 99 3.39 -7.94 -2.63
C TYR A 99 4.45 -6.91 -3.00
N VAL A 100 5.60 -7.36 -3.52
CA VAL A 100 6.68 -6.47 -4.00
C VAL A 100 6.20 -5.61 -5.18
N LEU A 101 5.38 -6.16 -6.09
CA LEU A 101 4.80 -5.39 -7.20
C LEU A 101 3.93 -4.22 -6.71
N GLN A 102 3.13 -4.42 -5.66
CA GLN A 102 2.31 -3.32 -5.13
C GLN A 102 3.15 -2.32 -4.35
N MET A 103 4.16 -2.79 -3.60
CA MET A 103 5.08 -1.90 -2.92
C MET A 103 5.90 -1.04 -3.88
N SER A 104 6.39 -1.59 -4.99
CA SER A 104 7.17 -0.83 -5.98
C SER A 104 6.30 0.24 -6.66
N LYS A 105 5.05 -0.09 -7.02
CA LYS A 105 4.06 0.91 -7.48
C LYS A 105 3.83 2.01 -6.45
N PHE A 106 3.63 1.63 -5.19
CA PHE A 106 3.46 2.60 -4.12
C PHE A 106 4.70 3.48 -3.99
N GLY A 107 5.90 2.90 -3.89
CA GLY A 107 7.18 3.60 -3.82
C GLY A 107 7.35 4.63 -4.93
N VAL A 108 7.11 4.25 -6.20
CA VAL A 108 7.14 5.19 -7.33
C VAL A 108 6.21 6.37 -7.11
N THR A 109 4.95 6.12 -6.72
CA THR A 109 3.97 7.20 -6.50
C THR A 109 4.28 8.07 -5.28
N SER A 110 4.67 7.48 -4.15
CA SER A 110 4.95 8.19 -2.91
C SER A 110 6.24 8.99 -3.00
N HIS A 111 7.28 8.46 -3.63
CA HIS A 111 8.53 9.18 -3.82
C HIS A 111 8.39 10.32 -4.82
N THR A 112 7.57 10.14 -5.87
CA THR A 112 7.18 11.25 -6.76
C THR A 112 6.46 12.37 -5.99
N ALA A 113 5.52 12.01 -5.09
CA ALA A 113 4.88 13.01 -4.24
C ALA A 113 5.90 13.72 -3.33
N GLY A 114 6.80 12.97 -2.69
CA GLY A 114 7.90 13.49 -1.88
C GLY A 114 8.79 14.48 -2.65
N LEU A 115 9.18 14.12 -3.88
CA LEU A 115 9.94 14.98 -4.80
C LEU A 115 9.21 16.30 -5.07
N THR A 116 7.93 16.24 -5.43
CA THR A 116 7.14 17.44 -5.80
C THR A 116 6.85 18.37 -4.62
N LEU A 117 6.89 17.85 -3.39
CA LEU A 117 6.68 18.62 -2.17
C LEU A 117 7.99 19.15 -1.56
N ALA A 118 9.15 18.66 -2.01
CA ALA A 118 10.45 19.00 -1.44
C ALA A 118 10.96 20.38 -1.91
N ALA A 119 11.22 21.26 -0.93
CA ALA A 119 11.75 22.59 -1.15
C ALA A 119 13.29 22.59 -1.22
N ARG A 120 13.94 21.71 -0.47
CA ARG A 120 15.41 21.60 -0.45
C ARG A 120 15.93 20.70 -1.57
N LYS A 121 17.10 21.05 -2.11
CA LYS A 121 17.69 20.38 -3.27
C LYS A 121 18.19 18.97 -2.93
N ASP A 122 18.81 18.79 -1.77
CA ASP A 122 19.27 17.48 -1.28
C ASP A 122 18.11 16.50 -1.11
N ILE A 123 16.96 16.96 -0.60
CA ILE A 123 15.76 16.13 -0.46
C ILE A 123 15.15 15.78 -1.83
N ARG A 124 15.12 16.72 -2.78
CA ARG A 124 14.70 16.40 -4.16
C ARG A 124 15.59 15.35 -4.80
N GLN A 125 16.91 15.51 -4.72
CA GLN A 125 17.85 14.55 -5.29
C GLN A 125 17.71 13.17 -4.65
N MET A 126 17.52 13.10 -3.33
CA MET A 126 17.26 11.84 -2.63
C MET A 126 16.00 11.14 -3.16
N TYR A 127 14.89 11.86 -3.35
CA TYR A 127 13.68 11.26 -3.91
C TYR A 127 13.82 10.89 -5.39
N ASP A 128 14.58 11.65 -6.19
CA ASP A 128 14.93 11.23 -7.56
C ASP A 128 15.64 9.86 -7.53
N ASP A 129 16.65 9.70 -6.68
CA ASP A 129 17.39 8.44 -6.54
C ASP A 129 16.47 7.29 -6.06
N PHE A 130 15.50 7.56 -5.16
CA PHE A 130 14.55 6.55 -4.69
C PHE A 130 13.51 6.16 -5.75
N ILE A 131 13.13 7.11 -6.62
CA ILE A 131 12.25 6.83 -7.77
C ILE A 131 12.96 5.89 -8.75
N ASP A 132 14.25 6.10 -9.02
CA ASP A 132 15.03 5.22 -9.89
C ASP A 132 15.10 3.79 -9.31
N ASP A 133 15.43 3.65 -8.02
CA ASP A 133 15.47 2.34 -7.34
C ASP A 133 14.12 1.59 -7.44
N THR A 134 13.01 2.27 -7.12
CA THR A 134 11.68 1.65 -7.09
C THR A 134 11.11 1.39 -8.48
N SER A 135 11.46 2.21 -9.47
CA SER A 135 11.07 2.02 -10.87
C SER A 135 11.81 0.84 -11.51
N GLN A 136 13.07 0.62 -11.15
CA GLN A 136 13.81 -0.56 -11.59
C GLN A 136 13.24 -1.82 -10.97
N LEU A 137 13.06 -1.84 -9.64
CA LEU A 137 12.42 -2.96 -8.94
C LEU A 137 11.03 -3.31 -9.52
N PHE A 138 10.23 -2.29 -9.87
CA PHE A 138 8.94 -2.51 -10.53
C PHE A 138 9.10 -3.27 -11.86
N GLN A 139 10.05 -2.87 -12.71
CA GLN A 139 10.30 -3.53 -13.99
C GLN A 139 10.74 -4.98 -13.79
N ASP A 140 11.68 -5.24 -12.89
CA ASP A 140 12.23 -6.58 -12.64
C ASP A 140 11.16 -7.54 -12.10
N VAL A 141 10.27 -7.05 -11.22
CA VAL A 141 9.14 -7.84 -10.70
C VAL A 141 8.11 -8.14 -11.80
N VAL A 142 7.82 -7.18 -12.67
CA VAL A 142 6.91 -7.38 -13.81
C VAL A 142 7.49 -8.43 -14.76
N ASP A 143 8.75 -8.31 -15.15
CA ASP A 143 9.42 -9.26 -16.04
C ASP A 143 9.44 -10.66 -15.44
N CYS A 144 9.67 -10.79 -14.13
CA CYS A 144 9.61 -12.07 -13.42
C CYS A 144 8.19 -12.67 -13.44
N LEU A 145 7.15 -11.88 -13.14
CA LEU A 145 5.76 -12.33 -13.19
C LEU A 145 5.32 -12.71 -14.61
N GLU A 146 5.79 -11.98 -15.63
CA GLU A 146 5.51 -12.27 -17.04
C GLU A 146 6.23 -13.54 -17.51
N GLY A 147 7.51 -13.71 -17.15
CA GLY A 147 8.29 -14.93 -17.44
C GLY A 147 7.68 -16.18 -16.81
N LYS A 148 7.07 -16.05 -15.62
CA LYS A 148 6.33 -17.13 -14.95
C LYS A 148 4.89 -17.30 -15.45
N GLY A 149 4.40 -16.41 -16.33
CA GLY A 149 3.06 -16.49 -16.92
C GLY A 149 1.91 -16.15 -15.96
N VAL A 150 2.20 -15.51 -14.82
CA VAL A 150 1.23 -15.20 -13.75
C VAL A 150 0.93 -13.70 -13.63
N PHE A 151 1.55 -12.86 -14.46
CA PHE A 151 1.26 -11.43 -14.48
C PHE A 151 -0.19 -11.15 -14.93
N VAL A 152 -0.98 -10.54 -14.04
CA VAL A 152 -2.36 -10.16 -14.33
C VAL A 152 -2.38 -8.89 -15.19
N ARG A 153 -2.69 -9.05 -16.47
CA ARG A 153 -2.82 -7.94 -17.43
C ARG A 153 -4.17 -7.24 -17.27
N MET A 154 -4.19 -5.95 -17.56
CA MET A 154 -5.44 -5.19 -17.66
C MET A 154 -6.31 -5.71 -18.82
N PRO A 155 -7.65 -5.64 -18.72
CA PRO A 155 -8.54 -6.07 -19.80
C PRO A 155 -8.26 -5.35 -21.13
N TYR A 156 -8.28 -6.10 -22.23
CA TYR A 156 -8.12 -5.54 -23.57
C TYR A 156 -9.40 -4.81 -24.01
N MET A 157 -9.23 -3.72 -24.76
CA MET A 157 -10.32 -3.02 -25.44
C MET A 157 -9.99 -2.82 -26.92
N ASN A 158 -11.02 -2.77 -27.76
CA ASN A 158 -10.85 -2.48 -29.18
C ASN A 158 -10.36 -1.04 -29.38
N TYR A 159 -9.43 -0.84 -30.33
CA TYR A 159 -8.94 0.49 -30.68
C TYR A 159 -10.04 1.34 -31.32
N GLN A 160 -10.18 2.57 -30.84
CA GLN A 160 -11.06 3.56 -31.44
C GLN A 160 -10.50 3.97 -32.81
N LYS A 161 -11.28 3.79 -33.87
CA LYS A 161 -10.88 4.14 -35.24
C LYS A 161 -11.28 5.55 -35.65
N GLU A 162 -12.23 6.15 -34.92
CA GLU A 162 -12.82 7.46 -35.21
C GLU A 162 -13.11 8.19 -33.90
N VAL A 163 -13.06 9.52 -33.94
CA VAL A 163 -13.48 10.37 -32.80
C VAL A 163 -15.00 10.41 -32.76
N THR A 164 -15.59 10.08 -31.61
CA THR A 164 -17.03 10.18 -31.36
C THR A 164 -17.29 11.18 -30.24
N TYR A 165 -18.47 11.82 -30.27
CA TYR A 165 -18.87 12.79 -29.26
C TYR A 165 -20.02 12.22 -28.42
N VAL A 166 -20.04 12.58 -27.14
CA VAL A 166 -21.10 12.17 -26.21
C VAL A 166 -22.40 12.89 -26.59
N ASP A 167 -23.39 12.14 -27.10
CA ASP A 167 -24.69 12.69 -27.54
C ASP A 167 -25.84 12.40 -26.55
N GLU A 168 -25.54 12.03 -25.30
CA GLU A 168 -26.59 11.65 -24.34
C GLU A 168 -26.47 12.35 -22.98
N LYS A 169 -27.60 12.93 -22.51
CA LYS A 169 -27.78 13.36 -21.10
C LYS A 169 -27.61 12.20 -20.10
N LYS A 170 -27.69 10.95 -20.55
CA LYS A 170 -27.56 9.73 -19.74
C LYS A 170 -26.12 9.25 -19.55
N PHE A 171 -25.15 9.88 -20.21
CA PHE A 171 -23.75 9.45 -20.12
C PHE A 171 -23.17 9.47 -18.70
N LEU A 172 -23.61 10.44 -17.89
CA LEU A 172 -23.23 10.56 -16.48
C LEU A 172 -24.16 9.78 -15.53
N THR A 173 -25.36 9.41 -16.00
CA THR A 173 -26.31 8.67 -15.16
C THR A 173 -25.86 7.23 -15.03
N GLY A 174 -25.90 6.73 -13.80
CA GLY A 174 -25.62 5.34 -13.44
C GLY A 174 -26.76 4.67 -12.68
N TRP A 175 -27.92 5.32 -12.61
CA TRP A 175 -29.04 4.92 -11.76
C TRP A 175 -30.30 4.84 -12.62
N PHE A 176 -31.03 3.73 -12.52
CA PHE A 176 -32.26 3.44 -13.25
C PHE A 176 -32.12 3.32 -14.78
N GLY A 177 -32.58 2.19 -15.34
CA GLY A 177 -32.50 1.91 -16.78
C GLY A 177 -31.13 1.36 -17.21
N ARG A 178 -30.92 1.24 -18.52
CA ARG A 178 -29.66 0.71 -19.09
C ARG A 178 -28.52 1.71 -18.86
N ARG A 179 -27.44 1.26 -18.23
CA ARG A 179 -26.19 2.02 -18.06
C ARG A 179 -25.36 1.95 -19.33
N ARG A 180 -24.54 2.99 -19.58
CA ARG A 180 -23.54 2.92 -20.66
C ARG A 180 -22.44 1.94 -20.30
N ALA A 181 -21.74 1.42 -21.32
CA ALA A 181 -20.51 0.66 -21.12
C ALA A 181 -19.48 1.48 -20.33
N LEU A 182 -18.62 0.78 -19.58
CA LEU A 182 -17.53 1.39 -18.82
C LEU A 182 -16.53 2.08 -19.74
N LEU A 183 -15.98 3.20 -19.27
CA LEU A 183 -14.80 3.80 -19.89
C LEU A 183 -13.57 2.98 -19.56
N GLY A 184 -12.56 3.00 -20.43
CA GLY A 184 -11.28 2.32 -20.17
C GLY A 184 -10.68 2.73 -18.82
N VAL A 185 -10.75 4.01 -18.46
CA VAL A 185 -10.26 4.49 -17.15
C VAL A 185 -11.07 3.93 -15.96
N GLU A 186 -12.38 3.76 -16.11
CA GLU A 186 -13.22 3.14 -15.08
C GLU A 186 -12.83 1.66 -14.89
N VAL A 187 -12.65 0.93 -16.00
CA VAL A 187 -12.16 -0.46 -15.98
C VAL A 187 -10.77 -0.56 -15.34
N THR A 188 -9.85 0.34 -15.67
CA THR A 188 -8.49 0.37 -15.10
C THR A 188 -8.53 0.47 -13.58
N HIS A 189 -9.27 1.45 -13.04
CA HIS A 189 -9.32 1.63 -11.58
C HIS A 189 -10.13 0.53 -10.88
N LEU A 190 -11.21 0.03 -11.48
CA LEU A 190 -11.94 -1.12 -10.93
C LEU A 190 -11.04 -2.35 -10.84
N THR A 191 -10.32 -2.68 -11.92
CA THR A 191 -9.41 -3.83 -11.96
C THR A 191 -8.25 -3.68 -10.99
N MET A 192 -7.63 -2.50 -10.93
CA MET A 192 -6.55 -2.22 -9.98
C MET A 192 -7.04 -2.37 -8.52
N ASN A 193 -8.21 -1.82 -8.20
CA ASN A 193 -8.78 -1.94 -6.86
C ASN A 193 -9.21 -3.37 -6.52
N ALA A 194 -9.64 -4.17 -7.50
CA ALA A 194 -9.88 -5.60 -7.31
C ALA A 194 -8.59 -6.34 -6.92
N ILE A 195 -7.49 -6.11 -7.65
CA ILE A 195 -6.18 -6.72 -7.35
C ILE A 195 -5.70 -6.32 -5.95
N ASN A 196 -5.82 -5.04 -5.58
CA ASN A 196 -5.40 -4.56 -4.27
C ASN A 196 -6.23 -5.19 -3.14
N ASN A 197 -7.55 -5.32 -3.33
CA ASN A 197 -8.42 -5.98 -2.35
C ASN A 197 -8.17 -7.48 -2.27
N GLU A 198 -7.75 -8.13 -3.36
CA GLU A 198 -7.36 -9.54 -3.32
C GLU A 198 -6.13 -9.77 -2.44
N ILE A 199 -5.10 -8.93 -2.61
CA ILE A 199 -3.91 -8.94 -1.76
C ILE A 199 -4.29 -8.64 -0.30
N GLY A 200 -5.10 -7.60 -0.06
CA GLY A 200 -5.59 -7.29 1.28
C GLY A 200 -6.38 -8.43 1.93
N ARG A 201 -7.20 -9.13 1.15
CA ARG A 201 -7.96 -10.31 1.59
C ARG A 201 -7.04 -11.47 1.97
N ALA A 202 -6.03 -11.75 1.15
CA ALA A 202 -5.04 -12.79 1.41
C ALA A 202 -4.22 -12.45 2.67
N THR A 203 -3.71 -11.22 2.80
CA THR A 203 -3.01 -10.73 4.00
C THR A 203 -3.86 -10.90 5.26
N CYS A 204 -5.10 -10.42 5.24
CA CYS A 204 -6.03 -10.56 6.38
C CYS A 204 -6.34 -12.03 6.69
N THR A 205 -6.46 -12.88 5.67
CA THR A 205 -6.66 -14.33 5.86
C THR A 205 -5.46 -14.95 6.56
N GLY A 206 -4.24 -14.72 6.06
CA GLY A 206 -3.01 -15.22 6.68
C GLY A 206 -2.83 -14.72 8.11
N PHE A 207 -3.00 -13.43 8.34
CA PHE A 207 -2.86 -12.86 9.69
C PHE A 207 -3.93 -13.35 10.66
N SER A 208 -5.18 -13.53 10.21
CA SER A 208 -6.22 -14.14 11.05
C SER A 208 -5.90 -15.59 11.44
N GLN A 209 -5.16 -16.33 10.61
CA GLN A 209 -4.76 -17.72 10.87
C GLN A 209 -3.69 -17.82 11.97
N VAL A 210 -2.83 -16.80 12.09
CA VAL A 210 -1.64 -16.86 12.95
C VAL A 210 -1.65 -15.88 14.13
N ALA A 211 -2.52 -14.88 14.13
CA ALA A 211 -2.62 -13.88 15.19
C ALA A 211 -2.84 -14.56 16.56
N LYS A 212 -1.98 -14.21 17.53
CA LYS A 212 -2.00 -14.79 18.88
C LYS A 212 -3.13 -14.18 19.69
N ASP A 213 -3.22 -12.86 19.67
CA ASP A 213 -4.29 -12.10 20.29
C ASP A 213 -5.64 -12.37 19.60
N LYS A 214 -6.68 -12.66 20.40
CA LYS A 214 -8.01 -12.96 19.89
C LYS A 214 -8.70 -11.76 19.25
N GLU A 215 -8.56 -10.58 19.84
CA GLU A 215 -9.15 -9.35 19.32
C GLU A 215 -8.51 -8.98 17.97
N LEU A 216 -7.20 -9.16 17.84
CA LEU A 216 -6.51 -8.95 16.55
C LEU A 216 -6.92 -9.98 15.50
N ARG A 217 -7.06 -11.26 15.90
CA ARG A 217 -7.59 -12.29 15.01
C ARG A 217 -8.99 -11.95 14.50
N ASP A 218 -9.89 -11.53 15.39
CA ASP A 218 -11.25 -11.13 15.03
C ASP A 218 -11.22 -9.88 14.14
N TYR A 219 -10.33 -8.92 14.41
CA TYR A 219 -10.10 -7.75 13.56
C TYR A 219 -9.68 -8.15 12.12
N PHE A 220 -8.68 -9.03 11.97
CA PHE A 220 -8.23 -9.50 10.65
C PHE A 220 -9.31 -10.31 9.92
N LEU A 221 -10.11 -11.12 10.63
CA LEU A 221 -11.26 -11.81 10.04
C LEU A 221 -12.27 -10.82 9.46
N ARG A 222 -12.58 -9.73 10.17
CA ARG A 222 -13.43 -8.66 9.64
C ARG A 222 -12.80 -8.01 8.40
N GLY A 223 -11.50 -7.76 8.40
CA GLY A 223 -10.77 -7.23 7.25
C GLY A 223 -10.92 -8.09 5.99
N LYS A 224 -10.77 -9.41 6.15
CA LYS A 224 -11.03 -10.39 5.08
C LYS A 224 -12.45 -10.23 4.50
N HIS A 225 -13.46 -10.07 5.35
CA HIS A 225 -14.85 -9.88 4.91
C HIS A 225 -15.09 -8.53 4.22
N VAL A 226 -14.45 -7.46 4.70
CA VAL A 226 -14.48 -6.14 4.05
C VAL A 226 -13.92 -6.25 2.63
N CYS A 227 -12.71 -6.79 2.45
CA CYS A 227 -12.10 -6.96 1.13
C CYS A 227 -12.96 -7.84 0.20
N ALA A 228 -13.53 -8.94 0.71
CA ALA A 228 -14.41 -9.81 -0.08
C ALA A 228 -15.67 -9.09 -0.58
N HIS A 229 -16.28 -8.25 0.25
CA HIS A 229 -17.46 -7.48 -0.14
C HIS A 229 -17.14 -6.42 -1.20
N LEU A 230 -16.02 -5.70 -1.03
CA LEU A 230 -15.53 -4.72 -2.00
C LEU A 230 -15.22 -5.38 -3.35
N LEU A 231 -14.53 -6.52 -3.34
CA LEU A 231 -14.22 -7.28 -4.55
C LEU A 231 -15.49 -7.72 -5.29
N SER A 232 -16.47 -8.29 -4.57
CA SER A 232 -17.75 -8.70 -5.16
C SER A 232 -18.47 -7.52 -5.82
N SER A 233 -18.49 -6.35 -5.17
CA SER A 233 -19.14 -5.16 -5.74
C SER A 233 -18.43 -4.67 -7.02
N ILE A 234 -17.11 -4.79 -7.09
CA ILE A 234 -16.34 -4.47 -8.30
C ILE A 234 -16.63 -5.47 -9.41
N GLN A 235 -16.67 -6.77 -9.08
CA GLN A 235 -16.97 -7.84 -10.03
C GLN A 235 -18.34 -7.65 -10.66
N ASP A 236 -19.37 -7.35 -9.86
CA ASP A 236 -20.73 -7.07 -10.36
C ASP A 236 -20.74 -5.95 -11.42
N VAL A 237 -19.97 -4.87 -11.22
CA VAL A 237 -19.89 -3.73 -12.14
C VAL A 237 -19.15 -4.09 -13.44
N LEU A 238 -18.07 -4.87 -13.34
CA LEU A 238 -17.30 -5.32 -14.50
C LEU A 238 -18.13 -6.30 -15.34
N GLU A 239 -18.80 -7.26 -14.70
CA GLU A 239 -19.68 -8.24 -15.34
C GLU A 239 -20.88 -7.58 -16.03
N GLU A 240 -21.49 -6.54 -15.43
CA GLU A 240 -22.57 -5.78 -16.08
C GLU A 240 -22.14 -5.20 -17.44
N SER A 241 -20.85 -4.93 -17.64
CA SER A 241 -20.30 -4.34 -18.86
C SER A 241 -19.55 -5.34 -19.74
N ASP A 242 -19.76 -6.65 -19.52
CA ASP A 242 -19.09 -7.75 -20.23
C ASP A 242 -17.55 -7.64 -20.18
N VAL A 243 -17.01 -7.05 -19.11
CA VAL A 243 -15.56 -6.92 -18.91
C VAL A 243 -15.07 -8.15 -18.15
N PRO A 244 -14.12 -8.93 -18.71
CA PRO A 244 -13.61 -10.10 -18.03
C PRO A 244 -12.85 -9.72 -16.77
N THR A 245 -13.08 -10.47 -15.70
CA THR A 245 -12.32 -10.37 -14.46
C THR A 245 -11.17 -11.38 -14.51
N ALA A 246 -9.94 -10.91 -14.30
CA ALA A 246 -8.77 -11.77 -14.18
C ALA A 246 -8.31 -11.77 -12.72
N MET A 247 -8.10 -12.96 -12.16
CA MET A 247 -7.50 -13.14 -10.83
C MET A 247 -6.31 -14.10 -10.93
N SER A 248 -5.41 -14.04 -9.96
CA SER A 248 -4.32 -15.00 -9.82
C SER A 248 -4.89 -16.41 -9.55
N TRP A 249 -4.26 -17.44 -10.12
CA TRP A 249 -4.61 -18.86 -9.90
C TRP A 249 -3.96 -19.46 -8.64
N ASP A 250 -3.21 -18.66 -7.89
CA ASP A 250 -2.41 -19.10 -6.76
C ASP A 250 -3.21 -19.19 -5.43
N GLN A 251 -2.85 -20.16 -4.57
CA GLN A 251 -3.50 -20.37 -3.27
C GLN A 251 -3.24 -19.22 -2.27
N SER A 252 -2.25 -18.36 -2.53
CA SER A 252 -1.80 -17.16 -1.79
C SER A 252 -1.37 -17.40 -0.34
N VAL A 253 -2.19 -18.07 0.46
CA VAL A 253 -1.98 -18.35 1.90
C VAL A 253 -1.75 -19.85 2.10
N THR A 254 -0.73 -20.22 2.88
CA THR A 254 -0.39 -21.61 3.20
C THR A 254 -1.19 -22.13 4.40
N ALA A 255 -0.97 -23.39 4.79
CA ALA A 255 -1.56 -23.98 5.99
C ALA A 255 -0.82 -23.62 7.31
N SER A 256 0.17 -22.72 7.29
CA SER A 256 0.98 -22.37 8.48
C SER A 256 0.15 -21.69 9.57
N THR A 257 0.14 -22.25 10.79
CA THR A 257 -0.53 -21.64 11.95
C THR A 257 0.44 -20.91 12.88
N GLU A 258 1.71 -20.77 12.48
CA GLU A 258 2.74 -20.08 13.25
C GLU A 258 2.95 -18.67 12.70
N ALA A 259 2.92 -17.67 13.58
CA ALA A 259 3.05 -16.27 13.19
C ALA A 259 4.49 -15.95 12.75
N PRO A 260 4.70 -15.47 11.52
CA PRO A 260 6.01 -15.03 11.06
C PRO A 260 6.39 -13.64 11.55
N PHE A 261 5.41 -12.87 12.05
CA PHE A 261 5.56 -11.48 12.45
C PHE A 261 4.97 -11.22 13.84
N SER A 262 5.39 -10.13 14.48
CA SER A 262 4.74 -9.61 15.68
C SER A 262 3.29 -9.19 15.38
N ASP A 263 2.42 -9.32 16.38
CA ASP A 263 1.02 -8.85 16.31
C ASP A 263 0.96 -7.34 16.00
N GLN A 264 1.93 -6.56 16.49
CA GLN A 264 2.07 -5.12 16.21
C GLN A 264 2.38 -4.86 14.73
N LEU A 265 3.36 -5.57 14.15
CA LEU A 265 3.71 -5.43 12.73
C LEU A 265 2.55 -5.84 11.83
N MET A 266 1.86 -6.95 12.14
CA MET A 266 0.67 -7.39 11.38
C MET A 266 -0.45 -6.34 11.42
N LEU A 267 -0.72 -5.75 12.58
CA LEU A 267 -1.73 -4.70 12.72
C LEU A 267 -1.35 -3.43 11.94
N TYR A 268 -0.07 -3.02 11.99
CA TYR A 268 0.45 -1.90 11.22
C TYR A 268 0.28 -2.11 9.70
N ILE A 269 0.68 -3.28 9.18
CA ILE A 269 0.55 -3.62 7.74
C ILE A 269 -0.90 -3.49 7.28
N VAL A 270 -1.86 -3.99 8.06
CA VAL A 270 -3.29 -3.92 7.71
C VAL A 270 -3.83 -2.48 7.81
N GLY A 271 -3.31 -1.68 8.74
CA GLY A 271 -3.58 -0.24 8.80
C GLY A 271 -3.11 0.49 7.54
N GLU A 272 -1.87 0.24 7.11
CA GLU A 272 -1.31 0.84 5.89
C GLU A 272 -2.07 0.41 4.63
N LEU A 273 -2.45 -0.87 4.52
CA LEU A 273 -3.30 -1.34 3.42
C LEU A 273 -4.66 -0.63 3.40
N SER A 274 -5.21 -0.27 4.56
CA SER A 274 -6.46 0.49 4.66
C SER A 274 -6.28 1.92 4.15
N ASN A 275 -5.19 2.59 4.53
CA ASN A 275 -4.84 3.94 4.04
C ASN A 275 -4.63 3.94 2.52
N LEU A 276 -3.88 2.97 1.99
CA LEU A 276 -3.66 2.80 0.55
C LEU A 276 -4.98 2.55 -0.20
N GLY A 277 -5.87 1.74 0.37
CA GLY A 277 -7.21 1.52 -0.17
C GLY A 277 -8.02 2.81 -0.29
N ILE A 278 -8.07 3.63 0.78
CA ILE A 278 -8.77 4.91 0.77
C ILE A 278 -8.24 5.85 -0.32
N ALA A 279 -6.91 5.96 -0.46
CA ALA A 279 -6.29 6.76 -1.52
C ALA A 279 -6.67 6.25 -2.92
N ALA A 280 -6.62 4.93 -3.13
CA ALA A 280 -6.96 4.31 -4.41
C ALA A 280 -8.46 4.48 -4.78
N TYR A 281 -9.35 4.43 -3.79
CA TYR A 281 -10.78 4.70 -4.00
C TYR A 281 -11.03 6.18 -4.31
N GLY A 282 -10.30 7.10 -3.69
CA GLY A 282 -10.32 8.53 -4.04
C GLY A 282 -9.97 8.78 -5.51
N ASN A 283 -8.93 8.11 -6.01
CA ASN A 283 -8.58 8.15 -7.44
C ASN A 283 -9.67 7.52 -8.32
N GLY A 284 -10.29 6.42 -7.86
CA GLY A 284 -11.44 5.81 -8.52
C GLY A 284 -12.62 6.78 -8.66
N ILE A 285 -12.93 7.57 -7.62
CA ILE A 285 -13.95 8.63 -7.67
C ILE A 285 -13.56 9.71 -8.68
N ALA A 286 -12.33 10.22 -8.59
CA ALA A 286 -11.87 11.33 -9.41
C ALA A 286 -11.89 11.04 -10.92
N THR A 287 -11.73 9.78 -11.30
CA THR A 287 -11.64 9.35 -12.70
C THR A 287 -12.91 8.74 -13.26
N SER A 288 -13.89 8.42 -12.40
CA SER A 288 -15.16 7.82 -12.82
C SER A 288 -16.19 8.89 -13.18
N MET A 289 -16.79 8.76 -14.37
CA MET A 289 -17.84 9.69 -14.82
C MET A 289 -19.24 9.14 -14.50
N ARG A 290 -19.38 7.83 -14.31
CA ARG A 290 -20.60 7.16 -13.87
C ARG A 290 -20.86 7.42 -12.37
N ARG A 291 -22.01 8.04 -12.06
CA ARG A 291 -22.38 8.42 -10.68
C ARG A 291 -22.57 7.25 -9.72
N ASP A 292 -22.99 6.10 -10.22
CA ASP A 292 -23.12 4.87 -9.43
C ASP A 292 -21.74 4.34 -9.00
N ILE A 293 -20.74 4.36 -9.89
CA ILE A 293 -19.36 3.96 -9.57
C ILE A 293 -18.75 4.93 -8.55
N ALA A 294 -18.92 6.24 -8.73
CA ALA A 294 -18.45 7.21 -7.75
C ALA A 294 -19.10 6.98 -6.36
N SER A 295 -20.39 6.67 -6.33
CA SER A 295 -21.11 6.37 -5.08
C SER A 295 -20.67 5.05 -4.45
N MET A 296 -20.36 4.03 -5.27
CA MET A 296 -19.79 2.77 -4.80
C MET A 296 -18.44 3.00 -4.12
N TYR A 297 -17.53 3.77 -4.75
CA TYR A 297 -16.24 4.09 -4.15
C TYR A 297 -16.37 4.93 -2.86
N LEU A 298 -17.32 5.86 -2.77
CA LEU A 298 -17.62 6.55 -1.52
C LEU A 298 -18.04 5.57 -0.41
N GLY A 299 -18.85 4.57 -0.76
CA GLY A 299 -19.19 3.47 0.14
C GLY A 299 -17.97 2.65 0.58
N PHE A 300 -17.04 2.37 -0.34
CA PHE A 300 -15.78 1.68 -0.03
C PHE A 300 -14.93 2.51 0.93
N MET A 301 -14.74 3.81 0.66
CA MET A 301 -13.99 4.72 1.54
C MET A 301 -14.59 4.75 2.94
N SER A 302 -15.91 4.81 3.07
CA SER A 302 -16.57 4.80 4.38
C SER A 302 -16.31 3.50 5.15
N LYS A 303 -16.46 2.34 4.48
CA LYS A 303 -16.23 1.02 5.12
C LYS A 303 -14.77 0.82 5.51
N THR A 304 -13.84 1.13 4.61
CA THR A 304 -12.40 1.00 4.87
C THR A 304 -11.91 2.02 5.88
N GLY A 305 -12.46 3.25 5.88
CA GLY A 305 -12.16 4.27 6.88
C GLY A 305 -12.54 3.83 8.29
N ALA A 306 -13.77 3.35 8.48
CA ALA A 306 -14.20 2.82 9.78
C ALA A 306 -13.36 1.60 10.22
N TYR A 307 -13.03 0.71 9.29
CA TYR A 307 -12.16 -0.44 9.58
C TYR A 307 -10.74 -0.01 10.00
N GLY A 308 -10.14 0.95 9.29
CA GLY A 308 -8.82 1.48 9.62
C GLY A 308 -8.80 2.24 10.95
N GLU A 309 -9.86 2.97 11.28
CA GLU A 309 -10.03 3.64 12.57
C GLU A 309 -10.03 2.65 13.73
N ASP A 310 -10.75 1.53 13.61
CA ASP A 310 -10.70 0.45 14.60
C ASP A 310 -9.27 -0.07 14.80
N GLY A 311 -8.51 -0.30 13.72
CA GLY A 311 -7.12 -0.73 13.79
C GLY A 311 -6.21 0.29 14.47
N LEU A 312 -6.42 1.56 14.20
CA LEU A 312 -5.69 2.65 14.84
C LEU A 312 -5.97 2.73 16.34
N ASN A 313 -7.24 2.58 16.75
CA ASN A 313 -7.62 2.53 18.16
C ASN A 313 -6.93 1.36 18.88
N LEU A 314 -6.89 0.17 18.27
CA LEU A 314 -6.18 -0.99 18.81
C LEU A 314 -4.67 -0.72 19.00
N MET A 315 -4.03 0.01 18.08
CA MET A 315 -2.63 0.43 18.21
C MET A 315 -2.44 1.44 19.35
N ILE A 316 -3.34 2.43 19.48
CA ILE A 316 -3.27 3.46 20.53
C ILE A 316 -3.45 2.82 21.92
N GLU A 317 -4.46 1.99 22.09
CA GLU A 317 -4.76 1.31 23.37
C GLU A 317 -3.59 0.45 23.87
N ARG A 318 -2.81 -0.11 22.94
CA ARG A 318 -1.64 -0.95 23.22
C ARG A 318 -0.32 -0.18 23.29
N ASN A 319 -0.33 1.15 23.12
CA ASN A 319 0.86 2.00 22.99
C ASN A 319 1.82 1.54 21.87
N TRP A 320 1.25 1.06 20.76
CA TRP A 320 1.99 0.55 19.60
C TRP A 320 2.13 1.58 18.48
N MET A 321 1.45 2.72 18.58
CA MET A 321 1.56 3.82 17.63
C MET A 321 2.60 4.83 18.10
N GLU A 322 3.71 4.96 17.34
CA GLU A 322 4.59 6.11 17.48
C GLU A 322 3.85 7.36 16.99
N LEU A 323 3.94 8.47 17.74
CA LEU A 323 3.31 9.72 17.37
C LEU A 323 3.98 10.29 16.10
N PRO A 324 3.24 10.48 14.99
CA PRO A 324 3.80 11.09 13.79
C PRO A 324 4.22 12.55 14.02
N PRO A 325 5.05 13.14 13.13
CA PRO A 325 5.42 14.54 13.20
C PRO A 325 4.18 15.44 13.26
N GLN A 326 4.13 16.29 14.28
CA GLN A 326 3.00 17.21 14.51
C GLN A 326 3.48 18.63 14.82
N PHE A 327 2.59 19.60 14.64
CA PHE A 327 2.82 20.96 15.11
C PHE A 327 2.70 21.05 16.63
N ASP A 328 3.39 22.02 17.23
CA ASP A 328 3.25 22.34 18.66
C ASP A 328 1.80 22.67 19.04
N ASP A 329 1.26 22.01 20.06
CA ASP A 329 0.03 22.42 20.72
C ASP A 329 0.32 23.65 21.62
N ARG A 330 -0.01 24.84 21.11
CA ARG A 330 0.24 26.12 21.79
C ARG A 330 -0.55 26.24 23.10
N ASP A 331 -1.75 25.67 23.18
CA ASP A 331 -2.58 25.72 24.38
C ASP A 331 -2.00 24.82 25.47
N LYS A 332 -1.55 23.61 25.10
CA LYS A 332 -0.84 22.71 26.02
C LYS A 332 0.46 23.32 26.54
N LEU A 333 1.24 23.98 25.66
CA LEU A 333 2.47 24.68 26.05
C LEU A 333 2.22 25.89 26.97
N ALA A 334 1.12 26.62 26.75
CA ALA A 334 0.74 27.73 27.63
C ALA A 334 0.31 27.24 29.01
N LYS A 335 -0.41 26.11 29.08
CA LYS A 335 -0.92 25.50 30.32
C LYS A 335 0.13 24.69 31.09
N SER A 336 1.21 24.24 30.46
CA SER A 336 2.29 23.48 31.13
C SER A 336 3.28 24.34 31.91
N ARG A 337 3.13 25.67 31.88
CA ARG A 337 3.95 26.63 32.65
C ARG A 337 3.37 26.99 34.03
N GLY A 338 2.49 26.15 34.57
CA GLY A 338 1.85 26.32 35.89
C GLY A 338 2.51 25.51 36.99
#